data_AF-A0A2V3W8U2-F1
#
_entry.id   AF-A0A2V3W8U2-F1
#
_cell.length_a   1.000
_cell.length_b   1.000
_cell.length_c   1.000
_cell.angle_alpha   90.00
_cell.angle_beta   90.00
_cell.angle_gamma   90.00
#
_symmetry.space_group_name_H-M   'P 1'
#
loop_
_entity.id
_entity.type
_entity.pdbx_description
1 polymer ?
#
loop_
_entity_poly.entity_id
_entity_poly.type
_entity_poly.pdbx_seq_one_letter_code
_entity_poly.pdbx_strand_id
1 'polypeptide(L)' 'MHMMHGYGSFLSMIMMIIFWVGLISFGIFLIKNFINGGNKKTSLQIIQERLAKGEIDETEYERIKSIIKQDRQ' A
#
# COMPACT_ATOMS: atom_id res chain seq x y z
N MET A 1 -31.71 40.08 -22.34
CA MET A 1 -30.27 40.42 -22.15
C MET A 1 -29.56 39.19 -21.62
N HIS A 2 -28.70 38.60 -22.46
CA HIS A 2 -27.66 37.59 -22.18
C HIS A 2 -28.01 36.27 -21.45
N MET A 3 -28.23 35.22 -22.25
CA MET A 3 -28.02 33.83 -21.88
C MET A 3 -26.52 33.49 -21.99
N MET A 4 -25.79 33.46 -20.88
CA MET A 4 -24.40 32.98 -20.82
C MET A 4 -24.12 32.28 -19.48
N HIS A 5 -24.75 31.13 -19.21
CA HIS A 5 -24.45 30.35 -17.99
C HIS A 5 -24.37 28.82 -18.21
N GLY A 6 -24.21 28.36 -19.45
CA GLY A 6 -24.10 26.92 -19.74
C GLY A 6 -22.71 26.30 -19.55
N TYR A 7 -21.64 27.10 -19.69
CA TYR A 7 -20.25 26.57 -19.68
C TYR A 7 -19.63 26.46 -18.29
N GLY A 8 -20.12 27.21 -17.30
CA GLY A 8 -19.59 27.16 -15.93
C GLY A 8 -19.98 25.89 -15.16
N SER A 9 -21.11 25.27 -15.50
CA SER A 9 -21.64 24.11 -14.77
C SER A 9 -20.88 22.81 -15.08
N PHE A 10 -20.36 22.66 -16.29
CA PHE A 10 -19.59 21.47 -16.68
C PHE A 10 -18.14 21.54 -16.17
N LEU A 11 -17.53 22.73 -16.25
CA LEU A 11 -16.18 22.96 -15.75
C LEU A 11 -16.10 22.77 -14.22
N SER A 12 -17.11 23.24 -13.50
CA SER A 12 -17.22 23.04 -12.04
C SER A 12 -17.42 21.58 -11.66
N MET A 13 -18.20 20.82 -12.43
CA MET A 13 -18.37 19.37 -12.23
C MET A 13 -17.08 18.60 -12.45
N ILE A 14 -16.31 18.93 -13.49
CA ILE A 14 -15.01 18.31 -13.76
C ILE A 14 -14.00 18.63 -12.65
N MET A 15 -13.91 19.90 -12.23
CA MET A 15 -13.01 20.30 -11.15
C MET A 15 -13.30 19.56 -9.84
N MET A 16 -14.59 19.35 -9.52
CA MET A 16 -15.00 18.55 -8.37
C MET A 16 -14.51 17.10 -8.50
N ILE A 17 -14.70 16.46 -9.65
CA ILE A 17 -14.27 15.07 -9.88
C ILE A 17 -12.75 14.95 -9.77
N ILE A 18 -12.00 15.86 -10.38
CA ILE A 18 -10.52 15.87 -10.31
C ILE A 18 -10.07 16.03 -8.85
N PHE A 19 -10.73 16.88 -8.08
CA PHE A 19 -10.42 17.05 -6.65
C PHE A 19 -10.64 15.74 -5.86
N TRP A 20 -11.77 15.06 -6.06
CA TRP A 20 -12.03 13.77 -5.40
C TRP A 20 -11.06 12.67 -5.84
N VAL A 21 -10.80 12.55 -7.15
CA VAL A 21 -9.84 11.58 -7.68
C VAL A 21 -8.43 11.87 -7.16
N GLY A 22 -8.05 13.15 -7.08
CA GLY A 22 -6.79 13.58 -6.49
C GLY A 22 -6.69 13.22 -5.01
N LEU A 23 -7.75 13.46 -4.22
CA LEU A 23 -7.81 13.11 -2.80
C LEU A 23 -7.68 11.60 -2.59
N ILE A 24 -8.41 10.79 -3.38
CA ILE A 24 -8.36 9.33 -3.33
C ILE A 24 -6.97 8.82 -3.74
N SER A 25 -6.42 9.33 -4.84
CA SER A 25 -5.09 8.97 -5.32
C SER A 25 -4.01 9.32 -4.29
N PHE A 26 -4.10 10.48 -3.65
CA PHE A 26 -3.20 10.90 -2.59
C PHE A 26 -3.32 10.02 -1.34
N GLY A 27 -4.55 9.67 -0.94
CA GLY A 27 -4.80 8.72 0.14
C GLY A 27 -4.20 7.35 -0.15
N ILE A 28 -4.41 6.80 -1.35
CA ILE A 28 -3.81 5.54 -1.79
C ILE A 28 -2.29 5.66 -1.87
N PHE A 29 -1.73 6.78 -2.33
CA PHE A 29 -0.29 7.00 -2.39
C PHE A 29 0.33 7.01 -0.99
N LEU A 30 -0.28 7.72 -0.04
CA LEU A 30 0.17 7.75 1.36
C LEU A 30 0.06 6.37 1.99
N ILE A 31 -1.08 5.69 1.82
CA ILE A 31 -1.30 4.34 2.32
C ILE A 31 -0.28 3.40 1.70
N LYS A 32 -0.10 3.40 0.37
CA LYS A 32 0.87 2.56 -0.33
C LYS A 32 2.29 2.87 0.10
N ASN A 33 2.67 4.11 0.33
CA ASN A 33 4.00 4.48 0.82
C ASN A 33 4.22 4.01 2.27
N PHE A 34 3.22 4.16 3.13
CA PHE A 34 3.27 3.75 4.54
C PHE A 34 3.19 2.22 4.71
N ILE A 35 2.35 1.57 3.91
CA ILE A 35 2.18 0.11 3.81
C ILE A 35 3.38 -0.52 3.09
N ASN A 36 3.97 0.06 2.04
CA ASN A 36 5.23 -0.46 1.49
C ASN A 36 6.39 -0.33 2.50
N GLY A 37 6.33 0.65 3.41
CA GLY A 37 7.24 0.76 4.54
C GLY A 37 6.98 -0.27 5.65
N GLY A 38 5.70 -0.57 5.95
CA GLY A 38 5.28 -1.34 7.14
C GLY A 38 4.69 -2.74 6.92
N ASN A 39 4.31 -3.13 5.69
CA ASN A 39 3.83 -4.48 5.33
C ASN A 39 4.98 -5.43 4.98
N LYS A 40 6.15 -5.09 5.48
CA LYS A 40 7.23 -6.02 5.79
C LYS A 40 7.11 -6.52 7.22
N LYS A 41 5.90 -6.68 7.77
CA LYS A 41 5.59 -7.85 8.63
C LYS A 41 5.70 -9.11 7.77
N THR A 42 6.91 -9.25 7.24
CA THR A 42 7.36 -10.22 6.28
C THR A 42 7.21 -11.53 7.01
N SER A 43 6.88 -12.59 6.31
CA SER A 43 6.91 -13.95 6.85
C SER A 43 8.18 -14.23 7.69
N LEU A 44 9.28 -13.49 7.48
CA LEU A 44 10.45 -13.31 8.37
C LEU A 44 10.16 -12.93 9.84
N GLN A 45 9.31 -11.93 10.12
CA GLN A 45 8.94 -11.57 11.50
C GLN A 45 8.16 -12.70 12.19
N ILE A 46 7.29 -13.39 11.44
CA ILE A 46 6.50 -14.50 11.96
C ILE A 46 7.42 -15.69 12.33
N ILE A 47 8.38 -16.05 11.46
CA ILE A 47 9.34 -17.12 11.78
C ILE A 47 10.33 -16.72 12.87
N GLN A 48 10.73 -15.44 12.95
CA GLN A 48 11.61 -14.95 14.01
C GLN A 48 10.93 -15.01 15.39
N GLU A 49 9.63 -14.69 15.46
CA GLU A 49 8.87 -14.82 16.71
C GLU A 49 8.79 -16.29 17.17
N ARG A 50 8.68 -17.23 16.23
CA ARG A 50 8.63 -18.68 16.54
C ARG A 50 9.98 -19.26 16.93
N LEU A 51 11.07 -18.77 16.33
CA LEU A 51 12.45 -19.06 16.75
C LEU A 51 12.70 -18.55 18.17
N ALA A 52 12.27 -17.32 18.49
CA ALA A 52 12.40 -16.76 19.83
C ALA A 52 11.58 -17.52 20.89
N LYS A 53 10.46 -18.13 20.50
CA LYS A 53 9.67 -19.04 21.34
C LYS A 53 10.28 -20.45 21.44
N GLY A 54 11.30 -20.76 20.65
CA GLY A 54 11.92 -22.09 20.60
C GLY A 54 11.05 -23.16 19.93
N GLU A 55 10.02 -22.76 19.19
CA GLU A 55 9.15 -23.69 18.44
C GLU A 55 9.83 -24.25 17.19
N ILE A 56 10.88 -23.58 16.71
CA ILE A 56 11.58 -23.88 15.46
C ILE A 56 13.09 -23.84 15.71
N ASP A 57 13.83 -24.76 15.10
CA ASP A 57 15.30 -24.83 15.18
C ASP A 57 15.97 -23.81 14.23
N GLU A 58 17.22 -23.42 14.54
CA GLU A 58 17.99 -22.47 13.72
C GLU A 58 18.17 -22.95 12.27
N THR A 59 18.30 -24.26 12.06
CA THR A 59 18.44 -24.85 10.71
C THR A 59 17.18 -24.67 9.87
N GLU A 60 16.01 -24.81 10.50
CA GLU A 60 14.72 -24.66 9.82
C GLU A 60 14.40 -23.19 9.55
N TYR A 61 14.83 -22.28 10.43
CA TYR A 61 14.75 -20.83 10.20
C TYR A 61 15.53 -20.40 8.94
N GLU A 62 16.78 -20.84 8.77
CA GLU A 62 17.58 -20.48 7.58
C GLU A 62 16.98 -21.03 6.28
N ARG A 63 16.38 -22.22 6.31
CA ARG A 63 15.67 -22.79 5.15
C ARG A 63 14.46 -21.96 4.75
N ILE A 64 13.63 -21.53 5.70
CA ILE A 64 12.43 -20.75 5.40
C ILE A 64 12.80 -19.33 4.93
N LYS A 65 13.85 -18.75 5.53
CA LYS A 65 14.39 -17.44 5.14
C LYS A 65 14.91 -17.42 3.71
N SER A 66 15.58 -18.49 3.25
CA SER A 66 16.07 -18.58 1.86
C SER A 66 14.91 -18.69 0.86
N ILE A 67 13.88 -19.49 1.17
CA ILE A 67 12.68 -19.63 0.35
C ILE A 67 11.94 -18.28 0.19
N ILE A 68 11.71 -17.57 1.30
CA ILE A 68 11.03 -16.26 1.27
C ILE A 68 11.83 -15.21 0.48
N LYS A 69 13.17 -15.29 0.51
CA LYS A 69 14.04 -14.38 -0.24
C LYS A 69 14.02 -14.69 -1.75
N GLN A 70 13.89 -15.96 -2.12
CA GLN A 70 13.85 -16.41 -3.51
C GLN A 70 12.50 -16.11 -4.19
N ASP A 71 11.38 -16.21 -3.46
CA ASP A 71 10.02 -15.91 -3.97
C ASP A 71 9.77 -14.41 -4.24
N ARG A 72 10.69 -13.55 -3.79
CA ARG A 72 10.65 -12.10 -3.92
C ARG A 72 11.52 -11.54 -5.04
N GLN A 73 12.23 -12.39 -5.80
CA GLN A 73 13.01 -12.02 -6.98
C GLN A 73 12.29 -12.44 -8.26
#